data_AF-A0A956G762-F1
#
_entry.id   AF-A0A956G762-F1
#
_cell.length_a   1.000
_cell.length_b   1.000
_cell.length_c   1.000
_cell.angle_alpha   90.00
_cell.angle_beta   90.00
_cell.angle_gamma   90.00
#
_symmetry.space_group_name_H-M   'P 1'
#
loop_
_entity.id
_entity.type
_entity.pdbx_description
1 polymer ?
#
loop_
_entity_poly.entity_id
_entity_poly.type
_entity_poly.pdbx_seq_one_letter_code
_entity_poly.pdbx_strand_id
1 'polypeptide(L)'
;MGADAASIYRAELGRPAWVEGLLAAYCAARGRLVLQVVGLLFDDRAALEAALAEPPWAGLRDEAGGVLCERFARALAELSPPGCALAEPRVAPWLLDTVCALRAALWREERGASIAPPPLLLFHAPSLGHDHHDGRARATHGRAVFVGGAQRIAVDLDCEPEQLLCQIVHEATHVLTDPAVRARFEGVAQDTAATAGGDGFALHRALERAVVDRDQRLFETHAPRYLEAYARWRRRYGV
;
A
#
# COMPACT_ATOMS: atom_id res chain seq x y z
N MET A 1 -9.59 4.85 -1.98
CA MET A 1 -8.67 3.83 -1.43
C MET A 1 -7.33 4.41 -0.97
N GLY A 2 -6.80 5.49 -1.55
CA GLY A 2 -5.52 6.08 -1.10
C GLY A 2 -5.61 7.32 -0.21
N ALA A 3 -6.79 7.70 0.28
CA ALA A 3 -6.99 8.76 1.28
C ALA A 3 -6.88 8.20 2.72
N ASP A 4 -5.87 7.37 2.96
CA ASP A 4 -5.64 6.70 4.25
C ASP A 4 -4.63 7.47 5.12
N ALA A 5 -4.15 6.84 6.19
CA ALA A 5 -3.25 7.46 7.17
C ALA A 5 -2.03 8.18 6.55
N ALA A 6 -1.49 7.71 5.42
CA ALA A 6 -0.36 8.37 4.77
C ALA A 6 -0.76 9.66 4.00
N SER A 7 -2.04 9.77 3.63
CA SER A 7 -2.59 10.91 2.90
C SER A 7 -3.30 11.92 3.80
N ILE A 8 -3.77 11.53 4.98
CA ILE A 8 -4.41 12.46 5.95
C ILE A 8 -3.41 13.36 6.68
N TYR A 9 -2.12 13.01 6.76
CA TYR A 9 -1.09 13.91 7.28
C TYR A 9 -0.74 15.07 6.31
N ARG A 10 -1.37 15.12 5.13
CA ARG A 10 -1.12 16.17 4.13
C ARG A 10 -1.79 17.48 4.55
N ALA A 11 -0.99 18.52 4.74
CA ALA A 11 -1.47 19.86 5.11
C ALA A 11 -2.26 20.57 3.99
N GLU A 12 -2.18 20.06 2.76
CA GLU A 12 -2.59 20.76 1.52
C GLU A 12 -4.00 20.41 1.02
N LEU A 13 -4.66 19.38 1.55
CA LEU A 13 -5.98 18.91 1.07
C LEU A 13 -7.15 19.86 1.43
N GLY A 14 -6.86 21.03 2.01
CA GLY A 14 -7.74 21.58 3.04
C GLY A 14 -7.87 20.55 4.18
N ARG A 15 -8.33 20.96 5.36
CA ARG A 15 -8.70 19.96 6.38
C ARG A 15 -10.21 19.91 6.48
N PRO A 16 -10.91 19.21 5.55
CA PRO A 16 -12.30 18.86 5.78
C PRO A 16 -12.47 18.22 7.17
N ALA A 17 -13.60 18.46 7.82
CA ALA A 17 -13.85 17.93 9.16
C ALA A 17 -13.70 16.40 9.25
N TRP A 18 -13.97 15.67 8.15
CA TRP A 18 -13.76 14.23 8.08
C TRP A 18 -12.27 13.84 8.18
N VAL A 19 -11.35 14.65 7.64
CA VAL A 19 -9.90 14.42 7.71
C VAL A 19 -9.42 14.54 9.15
N GLU A 20 -9.84 15.58 9.86
CA GLU A 20 -9.44 15.80 11.27
C GLU A 20 -9.98 14.70 12.19
N GLY A 21 -11.26 14.32 12.01
CA GLY A 21 -11.86 13.22 12.76
C GLY A 21 -11.16 11.88 12.51
N LEU A 22 -10.80 11.59 11.26
CA LEU A 22 -10.07 10.37 10.89
C LEU A 22 -8.64 10.38 11.43
N LEU A 23 -7.94 11.52 11.38
CA LEU A 23 -6.61 11.70 11.98
C LEU A 23 -6.63 11.45 13.48
N ALA A 24 -7.59 12.05 14.20
CA ALA A 24 -7.71 11.89 15.64
C ALA A 24 -7.96 10.43 16.01
N ALA A 25 -8.87 9.75 15.29
CA ALA A 25 -9.14 8.34 15.49
C ALA A 25 -7.92 7.47 15.21
N TYR A 26 -7.16 7.75 14.14
CA TYR A 26 -5.94 7.00 13.81
C TYR A 26 -4.86 7.19 14.89
N CYS A 27 -4.68 8.42 15.37
CA CYS A 27 -3.77 8.73 16.47
C CYS A 27 -4.18 8.06 17.79
N ALA A 28 -5.47 7.89 18.05
CA ALA A 28 -6.00 7.18 19.22
C ALA A 28 -5.88 5.65 19.09
N ALA A 29 -5.71 5.15 17.87
CA ALA A 29 -5.75 3.73 17.54
C ALA A 29 -4.48 3.31 16.77
N ARG A 30 -3.32 3.77 17.24
CA ARG A 30 -2.00 3.49 16.62
C ARG A 30 -1.78 1.99 16.43
N GLY A 31 -1.03 1.66 15.38
CA GLY A 31 -0.72 0.27 15.05
C GLY A 31 -1.75 -0.43 14.15
N ARG A 32 -2.86 0.24 13.80
CA ARG A 32 -3.99 -0.34 13.07
C ARG A 32 -3.95 -0.02 11.59
N LEU A 33 -2.80 -0.29 10.98
CA LEU A 33 -2.55 -0.08 9.55
C LEU A 33 -3.47 -0.91 8.63
N VAL A 34 -4.17 -1.92 9.16
CA VAL A 34 -5.13 -2.75 8.42
C VAL A 34 -6.17 -1.92 7.65
N LEU A 35 -6.55 -0.73 8.12
CA LEU A 35 -7.50 0.13 7.40
C LEU A 35 -6.94 0.75 6.12
N GLN A 36 -5.62 0.82 5.96
CA GLN A 36 -4.99 1.29 4.72
C GLN A 36 -5.24 0.34 3.54
N VAL A 37 -5.49 -0.94 3.83
CA VAL A 37 -5.69 -1.98 2.82
C VAL A 37 -7.11 -2.54 2.81
N VAL A 38 -7.98 -2.09 3.73
CA VAL A 38 -9.32 -2.66 3.91
C VAL A 38 -10.17 -2.57 2.64
N GLY A 39 -10.06 -1.47 1.89
CA GLY A 39 -10.77 -1.31 0.63
C GLY A 39 -10.39 -2.35 -0.42
N LEU A 40 -9.19 -2.94 -0.34
CA LEU A 40 -8.74 -3.98 -1.27
C LEU A 40 -9.25 -5.37 -0.89
N LEU A 41 -9.78 -5.55 0.32
CA LEU A 41 -10.35 -6.82 0.76
C LEU A 41 -11.73 -7.09 0.16
N PHE A 42 -12.40 -6.06 -0.37
CA PHE A 42 -13.77 -6.14 -0.86
C PHE A 42 -13.84 -5.75 -2.33
N ASP A 43 -14.59 -6.52 -3.10
CA ASP A 43 -14.88 -6.22 -4.51
C ASP A 43 -16.09 -5.28 -4.66
N ASP A 44 -16.87 -5.14 -3.58
CA ASP A 44 -18.11 -4.39 -3.54
C ASP A 44 -18.11 -3.38 -2.38
N ARG A 45 -18.63 -2.19 -2.66
CA ARG A 45 -18.71 -1.10 -1.68
C ARG A 45 -19.67 -1.43 -0.55
N ALA A 46 -20.82 -2.04 -0.83
CA ALA A 46 -21.78 -2.38 0.22
C ALA A 46 -21.20 -3.43 1.17
N ALA A 47 -20.42 -4.39 0.65
CA ALA A 47 -19.68 -5.35 1.46
C ALA A 47 -18.63 -4.67 2.35
N LEU A 48 -17.89 -3.68 1.83
CA LEU A 48 -16.97 -2.87 2.65
C LEU A 48 -17.71 -2.09 3.75
N GLU A 49 -18.81 -1.41 3.40
CA GLU A 49 -19.61 -0.63 4.36
C GLU A 49 -20.20 -1.52 5.46
N ALA A 50 -20.69 -2.71 5.11
CA ALA A 50 -21.16 -3.71 6.07
C ALA A 50 -20.02 -4.18 7.00
N ALA A 51 -18.84 -4.46 6.46
CA ALA A 51 -17.69 -4.86 7.25
C ALA A 51 -17.14 -3.74 8.16
N LEU A 52 -17.33 -2.47 7.80
CA LEU A 52 -16.97 -1.35 8.68
C LEU A 52 -17.95 -1.18 9.84
N ALA A 53 -19.23 -1.50 9.62
CA ALA A 53 -20.26 -1.46 10.67
C ALA A 53 -20.05 -2.56 11.72
N GLU A 54 -19.63 -3.75 11.30
CA GLU A 54 -19.33 -4.89 12.18
C GLU A 54 -17.92 -5.43 11.88
N PRO A 55 -16.85 -4.77 12.38
CA PRO A 55 -15.48 -5.07 11.98
C PRO A 55 -15.07 -6.51 12.35
N PRO A 56 -14.81 -7.38 11.36
CA PRO A 56 -14.40 -8.75 11.64
C PRO A 56 -12.95 -8.82 12.17
N TRP A 57 -12.15 -7.78 12.01
CA TRP A 57 -10.73 -7.76 12.36
C TRP A 57 -10.51 -7.57 13.86
N ALA A 58 -9.83 -8.52 14.51
CA ALA A 58 -9.59 -8.51 15.96
C ALA A 58 -9.02 -7.17 16.47
N GLY A 59 -8.13 -6.52 15.71
CA GLY A 59 -7.55 -5.22 16.05
C GLY A 59 -8.47 -4.00 15.88
N LEU A 60 -9.73 -4.18 15.49
CA LEU A 60 -10.71 -3.11 15.28
C LEU A 60 -12.02 -3.31 16.08
N ARG A 61 -12.11 -4.33 16.93
CA ARG A 61 -13.33 -4.67 17.68
C ARG A 61 -13.51 -3.91 19.00
N ASP A 62 -12.48 -3.22 19.47
CA ASP A 62 -12.59 -2.39 20.67
C ASP A 62 -13.14 -0.99 20.33
N GLU A 63 -13.35 -0.17 21.36
CA GLU A 63 -13.92 1.17 21.21
C GLU A 63 -13.13 2.06 20.24
N ALA A 64 -11.79 2.09 20.37
CA ALA A 64 -10.93 2.87 19.49
C ALA A 64 -11.02 2.39 18.03
N GLY A 65 -11.19 1.08 17.82
CA GLY A 65 -11.37 0.48 16.52
C GLY A 65 -12.71 0.82 15.89
N GLY A 66 -13.78 0.77 16.70
CA GLY A 66 -15.12 1.18 16.30
C GLY A 66 -15.16 2.64 15.85
N VAL A 67 -14.57 3.54 16.64
CA VAL A 67 -14.46 4.97 16.28
C VAL A 67 -13.69 5.14 14.97
N LEU A 68 -12.58 4.41 14.80
CA LEU A 68 -11.78 4.50 13.58
C LEU A 68 -12.55 4.01 12.34
N CYS A 69 -13.28 2.89 12.45
CA CYS A 69 -14.16 2.38 11.39
C CYS A 69 -15.29 3.37 11.06
N GLU A 70 -15.94 3.97 12.05
CA GLU A 70 -16.99 4.97 11.87
C GLU A 70 -16.45 6.20 11.10
N ARG A 71 -15.30 6.73 11.49
CA ARG A 71 -14.68 7.88 10.81
C ARG A 71 -14.29 7.54 9.38
N PHE A 72 -13.81 6.33 9.14
CA PHE A 72 -13.48 5.87 7.80
C PHE A 72 -14.73 5.69 6.92
N ALA A 73 -15.82 5.12 7.45
CA ALA A 73 -17.10 5.01 6.75
C ALA A 73 -17.67 6.39 6.38
N ARG A 74 -17.57 7.37 7.28
CA ARG A 74 -17.96 8.76 6.99
C ARG A 74 -17.12 9.37 5.88
N ALA A 75 -15.79 9.18 5.91
CA ALA A 75 -14.90 9.64 4.85
C ALA A 75 -15.27 9.01 3.48
N LEU A 76 -15.58 7.72 3.44
CA LEU A 76 -16.04 7.02 2.23
C LEU A 76 -17.32 7.63 1.66
N ALA A 77 -18.29 7.95 2.52
CA ALA A 77 -19.54 8.59 2.12
C ALA A 77 -19.33 9.99 1.55
N GLU A 78 -18.41 10.78 2.11
CA GLU A 78 -18.10 12.14 1.65
C GLU A 78 -17.24 12.17 0.37
N LEU A 79 -16.38 11.17 0.16
CA LEU A 79 -15.43 11.12 -0.97
C LEU A 79 -16.02 10.52 -2.26
N SER A 80 -17.17 9.85 -2.19
CA SER A 80 -17.70 9.09 -3.32
C SER A 80 -19.07 9.61 -3.76
N PRO A 81 -19.17 10.45 -4.82
CA PRO A 81 -20.42 10.53 -5.56
C PRO A 81 -20.72 9.15 -6.17
N PRO A 82 -22.00 8.75 -6.29
CA PRO A 82 -22.36 7.46 -6.87
C PRO A 82 -21.86 7.34 -8.32
N GLY A 83 -21.16 6.24 -8.62
CA GLY A 83 -20.70 5.89 -9.98
C GLY A 83 -19.21 6.13 -10.27
N CYS A 84 -18.31 5.43 -9.57
CA CYS A 84 -16.93 5.27 -10.06
C CYS A 84 -16.93 4.23 -11.18
N ALA A 85 -16.73 4.66 -12.42
CA ALA A 85 -16.55 3.73 -13.54
C ALA A 85 -15.21 3.01 -13.40
N LEU A 86 -15.21 1.70 -13.67
CA LEU A 86 -13.97 0.97 -13.96
C LEU A 86 -13.42 1.52 -15.28
N ALA A 87 -12.43 2.40 -15.20
CA ALA A 87 -11.68 2.81 -16.38
C ALA A 87 -10.67 1.70 -16.71
N GLU A 88 -10.56 1.33 -17.99
CA GLU A 88 -9.42 0.53 -18.44
C GLU A 88 -8.15 1.36 -18.24
N PRO A 89 -7.23 0.93 -17.38
CA PRO A 89 -6.05 1.72 -17.11
C PRO A 89 -5.12 1.70 -18.31
N ARG A 90 -4.60 2.87 -18.68
CA ARG A 90 -3.62 3.01 -19.77
C ARG A 90 -2.23 2.66 -19.27
N VAL A 91 -1.99 1.38 -19.00
CA VAL A 91 -0.68 0.89 -18.61
C VAL A 91 0.14 0.57 -19.85
N ALA A 92 1.39 1.03 -19.91
CA ALA A 92 2.28 0.69 -21.02
C ALA A 92 2.46 -0.85 -21.09
N PRO A 93 2.29 -1.51 -22.26
CA PRO A 93 2.33 -2.98 -22.34
C PRO A 93 3.61 -3.61 -21.77
N TRP A 94 4.76 -2.98 -22.01
CA TRP A 94 6.06 -3.45 -21.51
C TRP A 94 6.15 -3.50 -19.98
N LEU A 95 5.33 -2.69 -19.29
CA LEU A 95 5.33 -2.60 -17.83
C LEU A 95 4.85 -3.91 -17.22
N LEU A 96 3.71 -4.42 -17.71
CA LEU A 96 3.14 -5.65 -17.19
C LEU A 96 4.03 -6.85 -17.47
N ASP A 97 4.63 -6.93 -18.66
CA ASP A 97 5.60 -7.98 -19.00
C ASP A 97 6.82 -7.94 -18.06
N THR A 98 7.34 -6.74 -17.80
CA THR A 98 8.47 -6.55 -16.89
C THR A 98 8.11 -6.90 -15.45
N VAL A 99 6.95 -6.44 -14.94
CA VAL A 99 6.44 -6.78 -13.61
C VAL A 99 6.27 -8.29 -13.46
N CYS A 100 5.66 -8.95 -14.43
CA CYS A 100 5.46 -10.39 -14.42
C CYS A 100 6.79 -11.15 -14.40
N ALA A 101 7.77 -10.73 -15.22
CA ALA A 101 9.10 -11.33 -15.24
C ALA A 101 9.82 -11.17 -13.89
N LEU A 102 9.80 -9.97 -13.31
CA LEU A 102 10.42 -9.70 -12.01
C LEU A 102 9.75 -10.46 -10.88
N ARG A 103 8.42 -10.54 -10.85
CA ARG A 103 7.68 -11.36 -9.87
C ARG A 103 8.01 -12.84 -10.05
N ALA A 104 8.05 -13.35 -11.27
CA ALA A 104 8.43 -14.75 -11.50
C ALA A 104 9.86 -15.05 -11.01
N ALA A 105 10.81 -14.14 -11.23
CA ALA A 105 12.17 -14.27 -10.73
C ALA A 105 12.22 -14.24 -9.20
N LEU A 106 11.54 -13.27 -8.57
CA LEU A 106 11.48 -13.13 -7.13
C LEU A 106 10.89 -14.39 -6.46
N TRP A 107 9.77 -14.91 -6.96
CA TRP A 107 9.15 -16.13 -6.40
C TRP A 107 10.04 -17.36 -6.60
N ARG A 108 10.69 -17.49 -7.75
CA ARG A 108 11.63 -18.59 -8.01
C ARG A 108 12.76 -18.60 -6.99
N GLU A 109 13.31 -17.44 -6.65
CA GLU A 109 14.40 -17.31 -5.70
C GLU A 109 13.94 -17.57 -4.25
N GLU A 110 12.76 -17.10 -3.86
CA GLU A 110 12.26 -17.17 -2.47
C GLU A 110 11.47 -18.44 -2.13
N ARG A 111 10.92 -19.11 -3.14
CA ARG A 111 9.98 -20.24 -3.00
C ARG A 111 10.34 -21.44 -3.90
N GLY A 112 11.30 -21.29 -4.81
CA GLY A 112 11.72 -22.34 -5.73
C GLY A 112 11.00 -22.32 -7.08
N ALA A 113 11.58 -22.98 -8.07
CA ALA A 113 11.13 -22.91 -9.47
C ALA A 113 9.76 -23.54 -9.76
N SER A 114 9.24 -24.37 -8.85
CA SER A 114 7.92 -25.00 -8.98
C SER A 114 6.77 -24.13 -8.47
N ILE A 115 7.06 -23.01 -7.81
CA ILE A 115 6.04 -22.15 -7.21
C ILE A 115 5.92 -20.87 -8.03
N ALA A 116 4.80 -20.74 -8.74
CA ALA A 116 4.48 -19.54 -9.50
C ALA A 116 4.01 -18.40 -8.56
N PRO A 117 4.24 -17.13 -8.92
CA PRO A 117 3.62 -16.02 -8.22
C PRO A 117 2.10 -16.11 -8.32
N PRO A 118 1.36 -15.72 -7.27
CA PRO A 118 -0.09 -15.65 -7.33
C PRO A 118 -0.54 -14.63 -8.39
N PRO A 119 -1.79 -14.74 -8.89
CA PRO A 119 -2.38 -13.73 -9.76
C PRO A 119 -2.24 -12.33 -9.16
N LEU A 120 -1.92 -11.35 -10.01
CA LEU A 120 -1.80 -9.95 -9.63
C LEU A 120 -3.03 -9.18 -10.13
N LEU A 121 -3.69 -8.48 -9.21
CA LEU A 121 -4.77 -7.54 -9.52
C LEU A 121 -4.29 -6.13 -9.18
N LEU A 122 -4.28 -5.24 -10.17
CA LEU A 122 -3.89 -3.85 -10.01
C LEU A 122 -5.12 -2.97 -9.91
N PHE A 123 -5.16 -2.12 -8.90
CA PHE A 123 -6.24 -1.17 -8.65
C PHE A 123 -5.72 0.25 -8.83
N HIS A 124 -6.40 1.03 -9.66
CA HIS A 124 -6.07 2.43 -9.83
C HIS A 124 -6.55 3.24 -8.62
N ALA A 125 -5.61 3.91 -7.96
CA ALA A 125 -5.89 4.77 -6.82
C ALA A 125 -5.09 6.08 -6.94
N PRO A 126 -5.56 7.08 -7.72
CA PRO A 126 -4.90 8.37 -7.91
C PRO A 126 -4.49 9.06 -6.60
N SER A 127 -5.30 8.92 -5.56
CA SER A 127 -5.02 9.45 -4.22
C SER A 127 -3.70 8.95 -3.60
N LEU A 128 -3.18 7.81 -4.07
CA LEU A 128 -1.86 7.30 -3.67
C LEU A 128 -0.71 7.98 -4.41
N GLY A 129 -0.98 8.67 -5.52
CA GLY A 129 -0.06 9.62 -6.15
C GLY A 129 0.09 10.85 -5.26
N HIS A 130 1.32 11.12 -4.81
CA HIS A 130 1.71 12.34 -4.11
C HIS A 130 2.17 13.35 -5.15
N ASP A 131 1.69 14.57 -4.95
CA ASP A 131 2.00 15.81 -5.65
C ASP A 131 1.56 15.85 -7.11
N HIS A 132 0.36 16.37 -7.35
CA HIS A 132 0.08 17.14 -8.57
C HIS A 132 0.59 18.59 -8.45
N HIS A 133 1.61 18.86 -7.62
CA HIS A 133 2.27 20.16 -7.65
C HIS A 133 2.95 20.29 -9.01
N ASP A 134 2.39 21.18 -9.84
CA ASP A 134 2.75 21.48 -11.23
C ASP A 134 2.20 20.51 -12.29
N GLY A 135 1.17 19.72 -11.98
CA GLY A 135 0.51 18.84 -12.97
C GLY A 135 1.32 17.61 -13.40
N ARG A 136 2.38 17.26 -12.65
CA ARG A 136 3.16 16.03 -12.86
C ARG A 136 3.07 15.22 -11.58
N ALA A 137 2.57 13.99 -11.62
CA ALA A 137 2.57 13.11 -10.45
C ALA A 137 4.02 12.73 -10.11
N ARG A 138 4.45 12.93 -8.85
CA ARG A 138 5.88 12.82 -8.52
C ARG A 138 6.21 11.70 -7.52
N ALA A 139 5.28 11.17 -6.71
CA ALA A 139 5.53 10.06 -5.77
C ALA A 139 4.30 9.16 -5.54
N THR A 140 4.18 7.96 -6.12
CA THR A 140 3.17 6.94 -5.71
C THR A 140 3.50 6.22 -4.41
N HIS A 141 2.61 6.17 -3.44
CA HIS A 141 2.63 5.03 -2.53
C HIS A 141 1.88 3.87 -3.18
N GLY A 142 2.11 2.66 -2.69
CA GLY A 142 1.31 1.51 -3.01
C GLY A 142 0.63 0.97 -1.76
N ARG A 143 -0.34 0.10 -1.98
CA ARG A 143 -0.97 -0.71 -0.93
C ARG A 143 -1.17 -2.11 -1.45
N ALA A 144 -0.56 -3.10 -0.81
CA ALA A 144 -0.77 -4.50 -1.15
C ALA A 144 -1.54 -5.27 -0.08
N VAL A 145 -2.33 -6.23 -0.54
CA VAL A 145 -2.89 -7.29 0.31
C VAL A 145 -2.96 -8.61 -0.44
N PHE A 146 -2.87 -9.71 0.28
CA PHE A 146 -3.11 -11.05 -0.26
C PHE A 146 -4.49 -11.53 0.18
N VAL A 147 -5.41 -11.76 -0.76
CA VAL A 147 -6.79 -12.18 -0.48
C VAL A 147 -7.31 -13.05 -1.64
N GLY A 148 -8.04 -14.12 -1.30
CA GLY A 148 -8.64 -15.01 -2.29
C GLY A 148 -7.63 -15.70 -3.22
N GLY A 149 -6.40 -15.93 -2.75
CA GLY A 149 -5.32 -16.52 -3.57
C GLY A 149 -4.66 -15.56 -4.56
N ALA A 150 -5.06 -14.29 -4.59
CA ALA A 150 -4.48 -13.25 -5.43
C ALA A 150 -3.76 -12.19 -4.59
N GLN A 151 -2.75 -11.57 -5.19
CA GLN A 151 -2.11 -10.37 -4.69
C GLN A 151 -2.81 -9.16 -5.31
N ARG A 152 -3.40 -8.31 -4.47
CA ARG A 152 -4.08 -7.08 -4.87
C ARG A 152 -3.21 -5.89 -4.51
N ILE A 153 -2.90 -5.04 -5.48
CA ILE A 153 -2.05 -3.86 -5.28
C ILE A 153 -2.78 -2.63 -5.79
N ALA A 154 -3.01 -1.65 -4.92
CA ALA A 154 -3.45 -0.32 -5.31
C ALA A 154 -2.25 0.61 -5.49
N VAL A 155 -2.26 1.35 -6.59
CA VAL A 155 -1.23 2.31 -6.99
C VAL A 155 -1.89 3.41 -7.84
N ASP A 156 -1.24 4.56 -7.94
CA ASP A 156 -1.60 5.52 -8.99
C ASP A 156 -1.04 5.04 -10.33
N LEU A 157 -1.93 4.81 -11.30
CA LEU A 157 -1.60 4.30 -12.63
C LEU A 157 -1.28 5.43 -13.62
N ASP A 158 -1.52 6.68 -13.23
CA ASP A 158 -1.20 7.87 -14.02
C ASP A 158 0.23 8.36 -13.79
N CYS A 159 0.99 7.66 -12.95
CA CYS A 159 2.40 7.96 -12.71
C CYS A 159 3.31 7.44 -13.81
N GLU A 160 4.54 7.98 -13.83
CA GLU A 160 5.58 7.57 -14.78
C GLU A 160 5.76 6.05 -14.77
N PRO A 161 5.76 5.35 -15.93
CA PRO A 161 5.76 3.90 -15.98
C PRO A 161 6.90 3.22 -15.21
N GLU A 162 8.10 3.80 -15.21
CA GLU A 162 9.23 3.25 -14.45
C GLU A 162 9.05 3.39 -12.93
N GLN A 163 8.37 4.45 -12.50
CA GLN A 163 8.01 4.63 -11.09
C GLN A 163 6.94 3.63 -10.68
N LEU A 164 5.94 3.44 -11.54
CA LEU A 164 4.89 2.44 -11.36
C LEU A 164 5.47 1.02 -11.31
N LEU A 165 6.47 0.72 -12.15
CA LEU A 165 7.24 -0.54 -12.09
C LEU A 165 7.83 -0.75 -10.71
N CYS A 166 8.58 0.23 -10.21
CA CYS A 166 9.25 0.13 -8.92
C CYS A 166 8.25 -0.04 -7.79
N GLN A 167 7.14 0.73 -7.79
CA GLN A 167 6.12 0.61 -6.75
C GLN A 167 5.44 -0.75 -6.77
N ILE A 168 5.02 -1.26 -7.94
CA ILE A 168 4.35 -2.57 -8.02
C ILE A 168 5.29 -3.69 -7.53
N VAL A 169 6.57 -3.64 -7.91
CA VAL A 169 7.57 -4.64 -7.48
C VAL A 169 7.79 -4.55 -5.96
N HIS A 170 7.95 -3.33 -5.43
CA HIS A 170 8.13 -3.09 -4.00
C HIS A 170 6.97 -3.67 -3.16
N GLU A 171 5.74 -3.32 -3.53
CA GLU A 171 4.52 -3.86 -2.93
C GLU A 171 4.42 -5.39 -3.11
N ALA A 172 4.90 -5.92 -4.24
CA ALA A 172 4.91 -7.35 -4.49
C ALA A 172 5.90 -8.10 -3.57
N THR A 173 7.04 -7.49 -3.25
CA THR A 173 8.13 -8.07 -2.46
C THR A 173 7.77 -8.23 -0.98
N HIS A 174 6.97 -7.32 -0.41
CA HIS A 174 6.52 -7.39 0.98
C HIS A 174 5.96 -8.76 1.37
N VAL A 175 5.18 -9.42 0.50
CA VAL A 175 4.57 -10.73 0.80
C VAL A 175 5.60 -11.83 1.09
N LEU A 176 6.83 -11.68 0.59
CA LEU A 176 7.91 -12.66 0.75
C LEU A 176 8.86 -12.28 1.88
N THR A 177 9.12 -10.99 2.10
CA THR A 177 10.07 -10.49 3.10
C THR A 177 9.44 -10.25 4.47
N ASP A 178 8.19 -9.75 4.54
CA ASP A 178 7.52 -9.38 5.78
C ASP A 178 7.44 -10.50 6.81
N PRO A 179 7.07 -11.77 6.46
CA PRO A 179 6.89 -12.81 7.45
C PRO A 179 8.13 -13.06 8.32
N ALA A 180 9.32 -13.08 7.71
CA ALA A 180 10.57 -13.30 8.42
C ALA A 180 10.96 -12.13 9.33
N VAL A 181 10.65 -10.90 8.92
CA VAL A 181 10.87 -9.70 9.75
C VAL A 181 9.87 -9.70 10.90
N ARG A 182 8.58 -9.89 10.64
CA ARG A 182 7.52 -9.91 11.67
C ARG A 182 7.76 -10.97 12.74
N ALA A 183 8.27 -12.14 12.37
CA ALA A 183 8.65 -13.18 13.34
C ALA A 183 9.69 -12.70 14.38
N ARG A 184 10.52 -11.69 14.06
CA ARG A 184 11.50 -11.10 14.98
C ARG A 184 10.92 -10.02 15.90
N PHE A 185 9.70 -9.56 15.61
CA PHE A 185 8.98 -8.50 16.33
C PHE A 185 7.63 -9.05 16.84
N GLU A 186 7.61 -10.29 17.33
CA GLU A 186 6.38 -10.95 17.77
C GLU A 186 5.60 -10.09 18.78
N GLY A 187 4.30 -9.92 18.55
CA GLY A 187 3.43 -9.11 19.40
C GLY A 187 3.52 -7.59 19.19
N VAL A 188 4.43 -7.10 18.35
CA VAL A 188 4.56 -5.65 18.07
C VAL A 188 3.61 -5.25 16.94
N ALA A 189 2.73 -4.29 17.22
CA ALA A 189 1.91 -3.66 16.19
C ALA A 189 2.75 -2.67 15.37
N GLN A 190 2.71 -2.80 14.03
CA GLN A 190 3.44 -1.92 13.12
C GLN A 190 2.85 -0.50 13.14
N ASP A 191 3.70 0.52 13.30
CA ASP A 191 3.33 1.93 13.30
C ASP A 191 4.25 2.72 12.35
N THR A 192 3.69 3.67 11.61
CA THR A 192 4.45 4.54 10.69
C THR A 192 4.86 5.87 11.34
N ALA A 193 4.29 6.21 12.51
CA ALA A 193 4.59 7.46 13.19
C ALA A 193 6.00 7.45 13.82
N ALA A 194 6.92 8.19 13.20
CA ALA A 194 8.31 8.32 13.66
C ALA A 194 8.45 9.00 15.04
N THR A 195 7.41 9.66 15.53
CA THR A 195 7.44 10.62 16.66
C THR A 195 7.79 10.03 18.03
N ALA A 196 8.03 8.73 18.17
CA ALA A 196 8.36 8.13 19.46
C ALA A 196 9.51 7.10 19.44
N GLY A 197 10.12 6.80 18.29
CA GLY A 197 11.14 5.74 18.20
C GLY A 197 10.69 4.38 18.77
N GLY A 198 9.37 4.15 18.85
CA GLY A 198 8.80 2.97 19.48
C GLY A 198 8.93 1.72 18.61
N ASP A 199 8.75 0.56 19.23
CA ASP A 199 8.93 -0.75 18.59
C ASP A 199 8.12 -0.91 17.30
N GLY A 200 6.92 -0.31 17.21
CA GLY A 200 6.10 -0.32 16.01
C GLY A 200 6.73 0.40 14.81
N PHE A 201 7.41 1.52 15.06
CA PHE A 201 8.18 2.24 14.04
C PHE A 201 9.46 1.50 13.68
N ALA A 202 10.13 0.89 14.66
CA ALA A 202 11.28 0.03 14.40
C ALA A 202 10.90 -1.18 13.52
N LEU A 203 9.75 -1.80 13.77
CA LEU A 203 9.19 -2.85 12.92
C LEU A 203 8.93 -2.32 11.51
N HIS A 204 8.23 -1.20 11.36
CA HIS A 204 7.98 -0.61 10.03
C HIS A 204 9.29 -0.38 9.27
N ARG A 205 10.28 0.27 9.87
CA ARG A 205 11.59 0.51 9.26
C ARG A 205 12.32 -0.78 8.87
N ALA A 206 12.19 -1.84 9.67
CA ALA A 206 12.79 -3.14 9.37
C ALA A 206 12.10 -3.83 8.17
N LEU A 207 10.77 -3.72 8.06
CA LEU A 207 10.00 -4.26 6.93
C LEU A 207 10.40 -3.56 5.63
N GLU A 208 10.36 -2.22 5.63
CA GLU A 208 10.73 -1.41 4.46
C GLU A 208 12.17 -1.69 4.01
N ARG A 209 13.11 -1.81 4.97
CA ARG A 209 14.52 -2.06 4.64
C ARG A 209 14.72 -3.42 4.01
N ALA A 210 14.07 -4.46 4.55
CA ALA A 210 14.17 -5.80 3.99
C ALA A 210 13.66 -5.86 2.55
N VAL A 211 12.58 -5.14 2.25
CA VAL A 211 12.05 -5.02 0.88
C VAL A 211 13.02 -4.28 -0.03
N VAL A 212 13.49 -3.09 0.36
CA VAL A 212 14.40 -2.28 -0.48
C VAL A 212 15.70 -3.02 -0.77
N ASP A 213 16.29 -3.70 0.21
CA ASP A 213 17.49 -4.49 0.01
C ASP A 213 17.24 -5.68 -0.94
N ARG A 214 16.04 -6.25 -0.90
CA ARG A 214 15.65 -7.36 -1.76
C ARG A 214 15.37 -6.92 -3.20
N ASP A 215 14.63 -5.84 -3.36
CA ASP A 215 14.33 -5.20 -4.64
C ASP A 215 15.62 -4.80 -5.35
N GLN A 216 16.58 -4.17 -4.64
CA GLN A 216 17.88 -3.81 -5.22
C GLN A 216 18.54 -5.01 -5.89
N ARG A 217 18.65 -6.15 -5.19
CA ARG A 217 19.25 -7.38 -5.75
C ARG A 217 18.46 -7.93 -6.93
N LEU A 218 17.12 -7.87 -6.84
CA LEU A 218 16.22 -8.31 -7.89
C LEU A 218 16.44 -7.49 -9.18
N PHE A 219 16.49 -6.16 -9.06
CA PHE A 219 16.75 -5.27 -10.19
C PHE A 219 18.17 -5.44 -10.74
N GLU A 220 19.18 -5.59 -9.87
CA GLU A 220 20.57 -5.81 -10.29
C GLU A 220 20.72 -7.07 -11.14
N THR A 221 20.02 -8.14 -10.76
CA THR A 221 20.15 -9.46 -11.38
C THR A 221 19.27 -9.61 -12.62
N HIS A 222 18.01 -9.16 -12.56
CA HIS A 222 16.99 -9.52 -13.57
C HIS A 222 16.54 -8.34 -14.42
N ALA A 223 16.88 -7.10 -14.04
CA ALA A 223 16.40 -5.90 -14.70
C ALA A 223 17.42 -4.73 -14.65
N PRO A 224 18.70 -4.94 -14.98
CA PRO A 224 19.75 -3.94 -14.79
C PRO A 224 19.47 -2.63 -15.54
N ARG A 225 18.75 -2.69 -16.66
CA ARG A 225 18.32 -1.51 -17.43
C ARG A 225 17.43 -0.52 -16.64
N TYR A 226 16.77 -0.98 -15.58
CA TYR A 226 15.90 -0.14 -14.74
C TYR A 226 16.55 0.24 -13.41
N LEU A 227 17.83 -0.07 -13.18
CA LEU A 227 18.51 0.25 -11.92
C LEU A 227 18.58 1.75 -11.64
N GLU A 228 18.75 2.57 -12.67
CA GLU A 228 18.78 4.02 -12.48
C GLU A 228 17.40 4.53 -12.03
N ALA A 229 16.32 4.03 -12.63
CA ALA A 229 14.97 4.34 -12.24
C ALA A 229 14.66 3.87 -10.81
N TYR A 230 15.07 2.66 -10.46
CA TYR A 230 14.95 2.13 -9.10
C TYR A 230 15.73 2.97 -8.08
N ALA A 231 16.96 3.40 -8.42
CA ALA A 231 17.75 4.28 -7.56
C ALA A 231 17.10 5.66 -7.39
N ARG A 232 16.47 6.23 -8.44
CA ARG A 232 15.68 7.47 -8.34
C ARG A 232 14.45 7.27 -7.45
N TRP A 233 13.72 6.17 -7.63
CA TRP A 233 12.58 5.80 -6.80
C TRP A 233 13.01 5.69 -5.33
N ARG A 234 14.02 4.86 -5.02
CA ARG A 234 14.52 4.64 -3.64
C ARG A 234 14.93 5.93 -2.93
N ARG A 235 15.64 6.84 -3.62
CA ARG A 235 16.03 8.15 -3.04
C ARG A 235 14.82 8.98 -2.62
N ARG A 236 13.68 8.79 -3.28
CA ARG A 236 12.45 9.52 -3.01
C ARG A 236 11.62 8.93 -1.86
N TYR A 237 11.64 7.61 -1.67
CA TYR A 237 10.88 6.94 -0.60
C TYR A 237 11.68 6.72 0.68
N GLY A 238 13.01 6.89 0.65
CA GLY A 238 13.77 7.23 1.85
C GLY A 238 13.76 6.17 2.97
N VAL A 239 13.84 4.90 2.60
CA VAL A 239 14.12 3.83 3.58
C VAL A 239 15.59 3.79 3.98
#